data_AF-A0A0F3RFK9-F1
#
_entry.id   AF-A0A0F3RFK9-F1
#
_cell.length_a   1.000
_cell.length_b   1.000
_cell.length_c   1.000
_cell.angle_alpha   90.00
_cell.angle_beta   90.00
_cell.angle_gamma   90.00
#
_symmetry.space_group_name_H-M   'P 1'
#
loop_
_entity.id
_entity.type
_entity.pdbx_description
1 polymer ?
#
loop_
_entity_poly.entity_id
_entity_poly.type
_entity_poly.pdbx_seq_one_letter_code
_entity_poly.pdbx_strand_id
1 'polypeptide(L)' 'MVKVAIVYYSGYGHTAKVAEELNKSIQEVGANVSYTNK' A
#
# COMPACT_ATOMS: atom_id res chain seq x y z
N MET A 1 9.17 -15.21 -3.64
CA MET A 1 9.01 -13.85 -3.10
C MET A 1 7.67 -13.31 -3.55
N VAL A 2 6.79 -12.93 -2.62
CA VAL A 2 5.44 -12.46 -2.93
C VAL A 2 5.50 -11.00 -3.40
N LYS A 3 4.78 -10.67 -4.47
CA LYS A 3 4.65 -9.31 -5.01
C LYS A 3 3.23 -8.82 -4.77
N VAL A 4 3.10 -7.61 -4.22
CA VAL A 4 1.78 -7.03 -3.88
C VAL A 4 1.65 -5.64 -4.51
N ALA A 5 0.48 -5.37 -5.11
CA ALA A 5 0.12 -4.06 -5.64
C ALA A 5 -1.04 -3.48 -4.83
N ILE A 6 -0.90 -2.24 -4.36
CA ILE A 6 -1.95 -1.50 -3.66
C ILE A 6 -2.47 -0.42 -4.60
N VAL A 7 -3.72 -0.55 -5.02
CA VAL A 7 -4.42 0.41 -5.88
C VAL A 7 -5.54 1.04 -5.07
N TYR A 8 -5.51 2.36 -4.93
CA TYR A 8 -6.54 3.10 -4.21
C TYR A 8 -6.82 4.45 -4.88
N TYR A 9 -8.02 4.97 -4.60
CA TYR A 9 -8.43 6.34 -4.90
C TYR A 9 -8.76 7.05 -3.59
N SER A 10 -8.32 8.29 -3.44
CA SER A 10 -8.56 9.05 -2.21
C SER A 10 -8.70 10.53 -2.48
N GLY A 11 -9.91 11.08 -2.29
CA GLY A 11 -10.14 12.52 -2.38
C GLY A 11 -9.71 13.31 -1.14
N TYR A 12 -9.72 12.68 0.05
CA TYR A 12 -9.49 13.35 1.35
C TYR A 12 -8.39 12.70 2.20
N GLY A 13 -7.57 11.81 1.64
CA GLY A 13 -6.37 11.28 2.29
C GLY A 13 -6.56 10.11 3.26
N HIS A 14 -7.79 9.81 3.73
CA HIS A 14 -8.03 8.67 4.65
C HIS A 14 -7.59 7.33 4.04
N THR A 15 -7.97 7.06 2.80
CA THR A 15 -7.56 5.82 2.11
C THR A 15 -6.06 5.77 1.84
N ALA A 16 -5.40 6.92 1.71
CA ALA A 16 -3.94 6.99 1.55
C ALA A 16 -3.22 6.52 2.82
N LYS A 17 -3.68 6.94 4.00
CA LYS A 17 -3.14 6.45 5.29
C LYS A 17 -3.30 4.93 5.45
N VAL A 18 -4.44 4.39 5.01
CA VAL A 18 -4.66 2.93 5.04
C VAL A 18 -3.68 2.20 4.10
N ALA A 19 -3.45 2.74 2.90
CA ALA A 19 -2.50 2.18 1.96
C ALA A 19 -1.05 2.23 2.48
N GLU A 20 -0.68 3.29 3.19
CA GLU A 20 0.63 3.41 3.85
C GLU A 20 0.83 2.35 4.95
N GLU A 21 -0.15 2.16 5.84
CA GLU A 21 -0.05 1.16 6.90
C GLU A 21 0.00 -0.27 6.33
N LEU A 22 -0.79 -0.56 5.30
CA LEU A 22 -0.72 -1.84 4.58
C LEU A 22 0.67 -2.07 3.98
N ASN A 23 1.26 -1.07 3.33
CA ASN A 23 2.60 -1.17 2.77
C ASN A 23 3.65 -1.50 3.84
N LYS A 24 3.58 -0.85 5.02
CA LYS A 24 4.49 -1.14 6.13
C LYS A 24 4.38 -2.59 6.59
N SER A 25 3.16 -3.07 6.87
CA SER A 25 2.95 -4.45 7.33
C SER A 25 3.37 -5.49 6.29
N ILE A 26 3.19 -5.20 4.99
CA ILE A 26 3.61 -6.12 3.93
C ILE A 26 5.15 -6.17 3.78
N GLN A 27 5.82 -5.04 4.00
CA GLN A 27 7.29 -5.00 4.01
C GLN A 27 7.88 -5.75 5.21
N GLU A 28 7.25 -5.71 6.38
CA GLU A 28 7.68 -6.44 7.59
C GLU A 28 7.71 -7.96 7.37
N VAL A 29 6.84 -8.50 6.51
CA VAL A 29 6.80 -9.93 6.15
C VAL A 29 7.68 -10.27 4.94
N GLY A 30 8.54 -9.36 4.49
CA GLY A 30 9.54 -9.60 3.44
C GLY A 30 8.96 -9.63 2.02
N ALA A 31 7.78 -9.04 1.81
CA ALA A 31 7.19 -8.88 0.47
C ALA A 31 7.57 -7.53 -0.14
N ASN A 32 7.69 -7.51 -1.47
CA ASN A 32 8.11 -6.34 -2.23
C ASN A 32 6.85 -5.65 -2.81
N VAL A 33 6.65 -4.35 -2.50
CA VAL A 33 5.40 -3.63 -2.73
C VAL A 33 5.61 -2.42 -3.64
N SER A 34 4.64 -2.15 -4.51
CA SER A 34 4.53 -0.91 -5.28
C SER A 34 3.15 -0.28 -5.07
N TYR A 35 3.12 1.03 -4.77
CA TYR A 35 1.90 1.79 -4.55
C TYR A 35 1.73 2.88 -5.62
N THR A 36 0.50 3.14 -6.07
CA THR A 36 0.19 4.20 -7.03
C THR A 36 -1.18 4.78 -6.70
N ASN A 37 -1.22 6.10 -6.55
CA ASN A 37 -2.46 6.87 -6.42
C ASN A 37 -3.00 7.14 -7.83
N LYS A 38 -4.27 6.81 -8.07
CA LYS A 38 -4.95 7.12 -9.34
C LYS A 38 -5.85 8.34 -9.22
#